data_AF-A0A5B6Z0H8-F1
#
_entry.id   AF-A0A5B6Z0H8-F1
#
_cell.length_a   1.000
_cell.length_b   1.000
_cell.length_c   1.000
_cell.angle_alpha   90.00
_cell.angle_beta   90.00
_cell.angle_gamma   90.00
#
_symmetry.space_group_name_H-M   'P 1'
#
loop_
_entity.id
_entity.type
_entity.pdbx_description
1 polymer ?
#
loop_
_entity_poly.entity_id
_entity_poly.type
_entity_poly.pdbx_seq_one_letter_code
_entity_poly.pdbx_strand_id
1 'polypeptide(L)'
;MADDDMYTNDGTVDFHKNPAVKRETGNWKACRFVLGNECCERLAYYGMSTNLVNYLQKRLNQGNVTASNNVTNWSGTCYVTPLIGAFLADAYFGRYWIIASFSIIYVIGMTLLTLSASVNGLRPSCDKDVCHPTVSQTRVCFMALYLIALGTGGIKP
;
A
#
# COMPACT_ATOMS: atom_id res chain seq x y z
N MET A 1 -1.24 41.51 18.88
CA MET A 1 -1.47 41.46 17.42
C MET A 1 -0.30 40.88 16.62
N ALA A 2 0.85 40.52 17.23
CA ALA A 2 1.96 39.88 16.51
C ALA A 2 1.98 38.34 16.59
N ASP A 3 1.31 37.74 17.58
CA ASP A 3 1.28 36.27 17.73
C ASP A 3 0.36 35.56 16.71
N ASP A 4 -0.66 36.23 16.19
CA ASP A 4 -1.67 35.63 15.29
C ASP A 4 -1.13 35.29 13.88
N ASP A 5 0.01 35.88 13.51
CA ASP A 5 0.68 35.65 12.21
C ASP A 5 1.78 34.56 12.28
N MET A 6 2.18 34.14 13.49
CA MET A 6 3.23 33.13 13.68
C MET A 6 2.71 31.70 13.55
N TYR A 7 1.46 31.46 13.95
CA TYR A 7 0.84 30.15 14.00
C TYR A 7 -0.17 29.94 12.87
N THR A 8 -0.50 28.69 12.59
CA THR A 8 -1.51 28.32 11.61
C THR A 8 -2.92 28.51 12.18
N ASN A 9 -3.75 29.29 11.50
CA ASN A 9 -5.13 29.60 11.93
C ASN A 9 -6.14 28.49 11.57
N ASP A 10 -5.67 27.31 11.16
CA ASP A 10 -6.49 26.16 10.74
C ASP A 10 -6.62 25.09 11.84
N GLY A 11 -6.07 25.35 13.05
CA GLY A 11 -6.10 24.42 14.18
C GLY A 11 -5.11 23.26 14.05
N THR A 12 -4.15 23.32 13.12
CA THR A 12 -3.10 22.31 13.01
C THR A 12 -2.12 22.39 14.17
N VAL A 13 -1.71 21.22 14.66
CA VAL A 13 -0.77 21.09 15.78
C VAL A 13 0.51 20.39 15.35
N ASP A 14 1.61 20.71 16.03
CA ASP A 14 2.87 20.01 15.87
C ASP A 14 2.85 18.62 16.55
N PHE A 15 3.96 17.89 16.45
CA PHE A 15 4.13 16.58 17.11
C PHE A 15 3.99 16.65 18.64
N HIS A 16 4.24 17.81 19.25
CA HIS A 16 4.13 18.05 20.69
C HIS A 16 2.75 18.60 21.11
N LYS A 17 1.77 18.63 20.19
CA LYS A 17 0.41 19.19 20.39
C LYS A 17 0.38 20.71 20.62
N ASN A 18 1.43 21.43 20.27
CA ASN A 18 1.43 22.90 20.25
C ASN A 18 0.86 23.41 18.92
N PRO A 19 0.31 24.64 18.86
CA PRO A 19 -0.11 25.26 17.61
C PRO A 19 1.04 25.28 16.60
N ALA A 20 0.79 24.85 15.36
CA ALA A 20 1.84 24.72 14.37
C ALA A 20 2.37 26.09 13.92
N VAL A 21 3.70 26.27 13.92
CA VAL A 21 4.34 27.51 13.46
C VAL A 21 4.34 27.54 11.92
N LYS A 22 3.73 28.57 11.34
CA LYS A 22 3.55 28.73 9.88
C LYS A 22 4.86 28.76 9.09
N ARG A 23 5.94 29.25 9.70
CA ARG A 23 7.27 29.33 9.08
C ARG A 23 8.06 28.03 9.08
N GLU A 24 7.79 27.13 10.03
CA GLU A 24 8.57 25.89 10.19
C GLU A 24 7.80 24.65 9.71
N THR A 25 6.49 24.62 9.92
CA THR A 25 5.63 23.46 9.65
C THR A 25 5.03 23.54 8.23
N GLY A 26 5.02 22.42 7.50
CA GLY A 26 4.32 22.32 6.20
C GLY A 26 5.05 22.89 4.97
N ASN A 27 6.34 23.24 5.08
CA ASN A 27 7.12 23.78 3.96
C ASN A 27 7.41 22.75 2.84
N TRP A 28 7.94 23.25 1.71
CA TRP A 28 8.42 22.46 0.56
C TRP A 28 9.28 21.23 0.93
N LYS A 29 9.99 21.27 2.07
CA LYS A 29 10.74 20.12 2.60
C LYS A 29 9.87 18.95 3.03
N ALA A 30 8.67 19.16 3.58
CA ALA A 30 7.75 18.08 3.92
C ALA A 30 7.07 17.52 2.66
N CYS A 31 6.67 18.41 1.74
CA CYS A 31 6.01 18.05 0.48
C CYS A 31 6.83 17.07 -0.36
N ARG A 32 8.15 17.29 -0.49
CA ARG A 32 9.04 16.35 -1.21
C ARG A 32 9.05 14.93 -0.64
N PHE A 33 8.89 14.74 0.67
CA PHE A 33 8.84 13.39 1.26
C PHE A 33 7.51 12.71 1.00
N VAL A 34 6.40 13.46 1.11
CA VAL A 34 5.05 12.95 0.80
C VAL A 34 4.95 12.57 -0.68
N LEU A 35 5.39 13.46 -1.58
CA LEU A 35 5.42 13.20 -3.02
C LEU A 35 6.35 12.03 -3.39
N GLY A 36 7.51 11.93 -2.72
CA GLY A 36 8.41 10.80 -2.89
C GLY A 36 7.75 9.47 -2.52
N ASN A 37 7.07 9.41 -1.37
CA ASN A 37 6.33 8.23 -0.93
C ASN A 37 5.21 7.85 -1.91
N GLU A 38 4.39 8.81 -2.34
CA GLU A 38 3.32 8.58 -3.32
C GLU A 38 3.90 8.07 -4.65
N CYS A 39 4.99 8.68 -5.13
CA CYS A 39 5.64 8.25 -6.37
C CYS A 39 6.17 6.81 -6.28
N CYS A 40 6.84 6.47 -5.17
CA CYS A 40 7.34 5.11 -4.94
C CYS A 40 6.19 4.09 -4.85
N GLU A 41 5.11 4.42 -4.15
CA GLU A 41 3.91 3.57 -4.06
C GLU A 41 3.32 3.31 -5.45
N ARG A 42 3.09 4.36 -6.25
CA ARG A 42 2.52 4.23 -7.59
C ARG A 42 3.41 3.41 -8.51
N LEU A 43 4.72 3.64 -8.48
CA LEU A 43 5.67 2.88 -9.29
C LEU A 43 5.63 1.39 -8.93
N ALA A 44 5.65 1.06 -7.65
CA ALA A 44 5.58 -0.32 -7.17
C ALA A 44 4.22 -0.97 -7.53
N TYR A 45 3.11 -0.26 -7.35
CA TYR A 45 1.77 -0.73 -7.67
C TYR A 45 1.61 -1.05 -9.16
N TYR A 46 2.00 -0.14 -10.04
CA TYR A 46 1.87 -0.37 -11.49
C TYR A 46 2.86 -1.43 -11.99
N GLY A 47 4.08 -1.48 -11.45
CA GLY A 47 5.04 -2.53 -11.77
C GLY A 47 4.55 -3.92 -11.39
N MET A 48 3.90 -4.05 -10.22
CA MET A 48 3.36 -5.33 -9.76
C MET A 48 2.05 -5.70 -10.49
N SER A 49 1.07 -4.81 -10.55
CA SER A 49 -0.26 -5.08 -11.11
C SER A 49 -0.23 -5.54 -12.57
N THR A 50 0.61 -4.93 -13.40
CA THR A 50 0.77 -5.30 -14.82
C THR A 50 1.35 -6.71 -15.02
N ASN A 51 2.16 -7.19 -14.07
CA ASN A 51 2.79 -8.51 -14.11
C ASN A 51 1.99 -9.57 -13.34
N LEU A 52 1.02 -9.17 -12.53
CA LEU A 52 0.32 -10.05 -11.60
C LEU A 52 -0.48 -11.16 -12.29
N VAL A 53 -1.18 -10.85 -13.39
CA VAL A 53 -1.94 -11.85 -14.17
C VAL A 53 -1.00 -12.94 -14.68
N ASN A 54 0.16 -12.53 -15.24
CA ASN A 54 1.17 -13.47 -15.72
C ASN A 54 1.73 -14.33 -14.59
N TYR A 55 1.94 -13.76 -13.41
CA TYR A 55 2.41 -14.50 -12.24
C TYR A 55 1.41 -15.56 -11.77
N LEU A 56 0.13 -15.20 -11.66
CA LEU A 56 -0.93 -16.14 -11.26
C LEU A 56 -1.09 -17.29 -12.26
N GLN A 57 -0.97 -17.01 -13.56
CA GLN A 57 -1.04 -18.05 -14.60
C GLN A 57 0.20 -18.94 -14.59
N LYS A 58 1.39 -18.36 -14.68
CA LYS A 58 2.62 -19.14 -14.88
C LYS A 58 3.15 -19.77 -13.60
N ARG A 59 3.01 -19.11 -12.44
CA ARG A 59 3.58 -19.60 -11.17
C ARG A 59 2.56 -20.29 -10.29
N LEU A 60 1.33 -19.78 -10.24
CA LEU A 60 0.25 -20.41 -9.46
C LEU A 60 -0.62 -21.35 -10.30
N ASN A 61 -0.28 -21.56 -11.57
CA ASN A 61 -0.97 -22.48 -12.48
C ASN A 61 -2.50 -22.26 -12.49
N GLN A 62 -2.94 -21.01 -12.36
CA GLN A 62 -4.34 -20.65 -12.44
C GLN A 62 -4.77 -20.54 -13.91
N GLY A 63 -5.99 -21.01 -14.21
CA GLY A 63 -6.58 -20.80 -15.53
C GLY A 63 -6.72 -19.31 -15.86
N ASN A 64 -6.61 -18.96 -17.15
CA ASN A 64 -6.63 -17.56 -17.62
C ASN A 64 -7.84 -16.75 -17.07
N VAL A 65 -9.02 -17.37 -17.06
CA VAL A 65 -10.26 -16.76 -16.53
C VAL A 65 -10.17 -16.53 -15.02
N THR A 66 -9.75 -17.55 -14.27
CA THR A 66 -9.61 -17.46 -12.81
C THR A 66 -8.56 -16.42 -12.39
N ALA A 67 -7.41 -16.42 -13.06
CA ALA A 67 -6.34 -15.45 -12.80
C ALA A 67 -6.81 -14.00 -13.05
N SER A 68 -7.49 -13.76 -14.18
CA SER A 68 -8.01 -12.42 -14.52
C SER A 68 -9.09 -11.95 -13.55
N ASN A 69 -9.98 -12.86 -13.11
CA ASN A 69 -10.98 -12.54 -12.10
C ASN A 69 -10.33 -12.21 -10.74
N ASN A 70 -9.31 -12.95 -10.33
CA ASN A 70 -8.60 -12.67 -9.08
C ASN A 70 -7.90 -11.31 -9.09
N VAL A 71 -7.26 -10.95 -10.21
CA VAL A 71 -6.62 -9.63 -10.35
C VAL A 71 -7.65 -8.51 -10.37
N THR A 72 -8.79 -8.70 -11.06
CA THR A 72 -9.88 -7.72 -11.07
C THR A 72 -10.47 -7.53 -9.68
N ASN A 73 -10.71 -8.62 -8.93
CA ASN A 73 -11.21 -8.55 -7.56
C ASN A 73 -10.21 -7.86 -6.63
N TRP A 74 -8.92 -8.16 -6.76
CA TRP A 74 -7.87 -7.50 -6.00
C TRP A 74 -7.81 -6.00 -6.31
N SER A 75 -7.83 -5.62 -7.60
CA SER A 75 -7.86 -4.23 -8.05
C SER A 75 -9.10 -3.49 -7.52
N GLY A 76 -10.28 -4.11 -7.61
CA GLY A 76 -11.51 -3.58 -7.03
C GLY A 76 -11.40 -3.36 -5.52
N THR A 77 -10.77 -4.29 -4.80
CA THR A 77 -10.49 -4.12 -3.36
C THR A 77 -9.61 -2.89 -3.11
N CYS A 78 -8.54 -2.70 -3.90
CA CYS A 78 -7.66 -1.53 -3.80
C CYS A 78 -8.39 -0.19 -4.04
N TYR A 79 -9.51 -0.18 -4.77
CA TYR A 79 -10.35 1.01 -4.95
C TYR A 79 -11.38 1.23 -3.84
N VAL A 80 -11.80 0.17 -3.15
CA VAL A 80 -12.73 0.25 -2.02
C VAL A 80 -12.01 0.61 -0.72
N THR A 81 -10.80 0.08 -0.50
CA THR A 81 -10.04 0.33 0.73
C THR A 81 -9.81 1.83 1.03
N PRO A 82 -9.55 2.72 0.05
CA PRO A 82 -9.43 4.15 0.31
C PRO A 82 -10.65 4.77 1.01
N LEU A 83 -11.87 4.33 0.68
CA LEU A 83 -13.08 4.80 1.35
C LEU A 83 -13.05 4.47 2.84
N ILE A 84 -12.58 3.27 3.19
CA ILE A 84 -12.43 2.82 4.57
C ILE A 84 -11.29 3.57 5.27
N GLY A 85 -10.16 3.76 4.57
CA GLY A 85 -9.00 4.49 5.07
C GLY A 85 -9.33 5.95 5.39
N ALA A 86 -10.03 6.64 4.50
CA ALA A 86 -10.48 8.01 4.68
C ALA A 86 -11.42 8.14 5.88
N PHE A 87 -12.42 7.26 6.00
CA PHE A 87 -13.32 7.24 7.14
C PHE A 87 -12.57 7.08 8.48
N LEU A 88 -11.59 6.17 8.55
CA LEU A 88 -10.78 5.97 9.75
C LEU A 88 -9.87 7.16 10.06
N ALA A 89 -9.36 7.85 9.03
CA ALA A 89 -8.53 9.05 9.17
C ALA A 89 -9.32 10.22 9.74
N ASP A 90 -10.54 10.43 9.24
CA ASP A 90 -11.38 11.55 9.63
C ASP A 90 -12.08 11.32 10.97
N ALA A 91 -12.44 10.09 11.32
CA ALA A 91 -13.24 9.79 12.51
C ALA A 91 -12.44 9.46 13.78
N TYR A 92 -11.24 8.85 13.68
CA TYR A 92 -10.59 8.23 14.85
C TYR A 92 -9.11 8.59 15.06
N PHE A 93 -8.26 8.39 14.04
CA PHE A 93 -6.80 8.35 14.25
C PHE A 93 -6.04 9.59 13.75
N GLY A 94 -6.69 10.41 12.91
CA GLY A 94 -6.04 11.53 12.23
C GLY A 94 -5.23 11.12 11.01
N ARG A 95 -5.04 12.06 10.09
CA ARG A 95 -4.46 11.83 8.76
C ARG A 95 -3.03 11.27 8.79
N TYR A 96 -2.16 11.79 9.65
CA TYR A 96 -0.77 11.34 9.72
C TYR A 96 -0.63 9.86 10.15
N TRP A 97 -1.33 9.46 11.22
CA TRP A 97 -1.23 8.10 11.75
C TRP A 97 -1.79 7.04 10.81
N ILE A 98 -2.88 7.35 10.09
CA ILE A 98 -3.42 6.46 9.07
C ILE A 98 -2.42 6.31 7.92
N ILE A 99 -1.91 7.41 7.35
CA ILE A 99 -0.93 7.33 6.24
C ILE A 99 0.31 6.53 6.66
N ALA A 100 0.85 6.79 7.86
CA ALA A 100 2.04 6.09 8.36
C ALA A 100 1.77 4.58 8.57
N SER A 101 0.66 4.23 9.22
CA SER A 101 0.31 2.83 9.50
C SER A 101 0.05 2.04 8.22
N PHE A 102 -0.69 2.63 7.27
CA PHE A 102 -1.01 2.00 6.00
C PHE A 102 0.22 1.87 5.09
N SER A 103 1.15 2.84 5.14
CA SER A 103 2.45 2.73 4.46
C SER A 103 3.27 1.55 4.98
N ILE A 104 3.31 1.32 6.30
CA ILE A 104 3.98 0.15 6.88
C ILE A 104 3.32 -1.15 6.40
N ILE A 105 1.99 -1.23 6.43
CA ILE A 105 1.24 -2.40 5.94
C ILE A 105 1.55 -2.67 4.46
N TYR A 106 1.61 -1.62 3.63
CA TYR A 106 1.97 -1.73 2.22
C TYR A 106 3.38 -2.32 2.04
N VAL A 107 4.37 -1.79 2.75
CA VAL A 107 5.76 -2.28 2.70
C VAL A 107 5.84 -3.75 3.13
N ILE A 108 5.12 -4.13 4.19
CA ILE A 108 5.04 -5.52 4.65
C ILE A 108 4.44 -6.41 3.55
N GLY A 109 3.33 -5.99 2.94
CA GLY A 109 2.68 -6.71 1.86
C GLY A 109 3.60 -6.90 0.63
N MET A 110 4.28 -5.85 0.20
CA MET A 110 5.24 -5.89 -0.91
C MET A 110 6.44 -6.79 -0.60
N THR A 111 6.94 -6.74 0.63
CA THR A 111 8.04 -7.59 1.10
C THR A 111 7.61 -9.06 1.10
N LEU A 112 6.43 -9.36 1.64
CA LEU A 112 5.85 -10.71 1.64
C LEU A 112 5.66 -11.25 0.23
N LEU A 113 5.14 -10.43 -0.69
CA LEU A 113 4.97 -10.82 -2.09
C LEU A 113 6.33 -11.13 -2.74
N THR A 114 7.32 -10.28 -2.51
CA THR A 114 8.69 -10.46 -3.02
C THR A 114 9.34 -11.72 -2.47
N LEU A 115 9.19 -11.99 -1.17
CA LEU A 115 9.67 -13.21 -0.53
C LEU A 115 8.96 -14.45 -1.10
N SER A 116 7.66 -14.35 -1.37
CA SER A 116 6.90 -15.44 -1.98
C SER A 116 7.41 -15.83 -3.37
N ALA A 117 7.94 -14.86 -4.12
CA ALA A 117 8.49 -15.08 -5.46
C ALA A 117 9.99 -15.47 -5.46
N SER A 118 10.74 -15.08 -4.43
CA SER A 118 12.21 -15.17 -4.43
C SER A 118 12.76 -16.31 -3.58
N VAL A 119 12.08 -16.71 -2.50
CA VAL A 119 12.58 -17.72 -1.56
C VAL A 119 12.24 -19.13 -2.03
N ASN A 120 13.26 -19.99 -2.15
CA ASN A 120 13.13 -21.36 -2.66
C ASN A 120 12.14 -22.27 -1.87
N GLY A 121 11.73 -21.90 -0.66
CA GLY A 121 10.68 -22.59 0.11
C GLY A 121 9.25 -22.05 -0.07
N LEU A 122 9.12 -20.78 -0.48
CA LEU A 122 7.82 -20.12 -0.70
C LEU A 122 7.46 -20.02 -2.20
N ARG A 123 8.45 -20.17 -3.07
CA ARG A 123 8.25 -20.21 -4.51
C ARG A 123 7.73 -21.60 -4.93
N PRO A 124 6.72 -21.67 -5.81
CA PRO A 124 6.25 -22.94 -6.35
C PRO A 124 7.34 -23.64 -7.17
N SER A 125 7.50 -24.94 -6.94
CA SER A 125 8.36 -25.79 -7.76
C SER A 125 7.73 -25.96 -9.14
N CYS A 126 8.54 -25.79 -10.18
CA CYS A 126 8.10 -25.89 -11.56
C CYS A 126 8.93 -26.94 -12.29
N ASP A 127 8.26 -27.91 -12.92
CA ASP A 127 8.88 -28.87 -13.83
C ASP A 127 8.43 -28.53 -15.26
N LYS A 128 9.39 -28.25 -16.16
CA LYS A 128 9.19 -28.09 -17.61
C LYS A 128 7.89 -27.35 -17.98
N ASP A 129 7.77 -26.11 -17.51
CA ASP A 129 6.65 -25.15 -17.70
C ASP A 129 5.39 -25.33 -16.81
N VAL A 130 5.23 -26.43 -16.09
CA VAL A 130 4.10 -26.60 -15.15
C VAL A 130 4.56 -26.37 -13.72
N CYS A 131 4.04 -25.33 -13.09
CA CYS A 131 4.27 -25.07 -11.67
C CYS A 131 3.19 -25.76 -10.82
N HIS A 132 3.63 -26.42 -9.74
CA HIS A 132 2.75 -27.06 -8.77
C HIS A 132 2.80 -26.28 -7.45
N PRO A 133 1.94 -25.25 -7.29
CA PRO A 133 1.90 -24.50 -6.04
C PRO A 133 1.29 -25.33 -4.93
N THR A 134 1.91 -25.28 -3.76
CA THR A 134 1.26 -25.79 -2.55
C THR A 134 0.19 -24.80 -2.07
N VAL A 135 -0.83 -25.30 -1.38
CA VAL A 135 -1.93 -24.47 -0.85
C VAL A 135 -1.40 -23.35 0.05
N SER A 136 -0.34 -23.63 0.82
CA SER A 136 0.32 -22.64 1.67
C SER A 136 0.95 -21.50 0.87
N GLN A 137 1.67 -21.80 -0.22
CA GLN A 137 2.30 -20.79 -1.08
C GLN A 137 1.25 -19.87 -1.74
N THR A 138 0.17 -20.47 -2.24
CA THR A 138 -0.97 -19.71 -2.78
C THR A 138 -1.58 -18.79 -1.72
N ARG A 139 -1.83 -19.30 -0.50
CA ARG A 139 -2.39 -18.49 0.60
C ARG A 139 -1.46 -17.33 0.98
N VAL A 140 -0.16 -17.55 1.05
CA VAL A 140 0.82 -16.49 1.36
C VAL A 140 0.81 -15.42 0.26
N CYS A 141 0.78 -15.82 -1.01
CA CYS A 141 0.67 -14.87 -2.12
C CYS A 141 -0.60 -14.02 -2.03
N PHE A 142 -1.77 -14.64 -1.80
CA PHE A 142 -3.02 -13.89 -1.66
C PHE A 142 -3.06 -13.01 -0.41
N MET A 143 -2.52 -13.48 0.72
CA MET A 143 -2.35 -12.67 1.93
C MET A 143 -1.51 -11.43 1.63
N ALA A 144 -0.40 -11.58 0.91
CA ALA A 144 0.45 -10.47 0.51
C ALA A 144 -0.32 -9.48 -0.39
N LEU A 145 -1.06 -9.98 -1.39
CA LEU A 145 -1.87 -9.14 -2.28
C LEU A 145 -2.94 -8.35 -1.51
N TYR A 146 -3.66 -8.98 -0.59
CA TYR A 146 -4.67 -8.28 0.22
C TYR A 146 -4.07 -7.32 1.23
N LEU A 147 -2.88 -7.60 1.79
CA LEU A 147 -2.14 -6.62 2.60
C LEU A 147 -1.74 -5.40 1.77
N ILE A 148 -1.31 -5.59 0.52
CA ILE A 148 -1.02 -4.48 -0.40
C ILE A 148 -2.30 -3.69 -0.67
N ALA A 149 -3.42 -4.37 -0.97
CA ALA A 149 -4.70 -3.71 -1.19
C ALA A 149 -5.13 -2.87 0.02
N LEU A 150 -5.01 -3.42 1.23
CA LEU A 150 -5.23 -2.70 2.46
C LEU A 150 -4.29 -1.49 2.59
N GLY A 151 -2.99 -1.67 2.38
CA GLY A 151 -2.00 -0.59 2.47
C GLY A 151 -2.26 0.56 1.48
N THR A 152 -2.71 0.27 0.26
CA THR A 152 -3.03 1.32 -0.73
C THR A 152 -4.17 2.25 -0.32
N GLY A 153 -5.05 1.80 0.57
CA GLY A 153 -6.21 2.58 1.01
C GLY A 153 -5.89 3.81 1.83
N GLY A 154 -4.87 3.76 2.69
CA GLY A 154 -4.52 4.89 3.55
C GLY A 154 -3.49 5.85 2.94
N ILE A 155 -2.85 5.45 1.85
CA ILE A 155 -1.83 6.25 1.16
C ILE A 155 -2.49 7.13 0.09
N LYS A 156 -3.49 6.59 -0.62
CA LYS A 156 -4.27 7.36 -1.58
C LYS A 156 -4.98 8.53 -0.89
N PRO A 157 -4.96 9.73 -1.50
CA PRO A 157 -5.66 10.90 -0.98
C PRO A 157 -7.18 10.74 -1.02
#